data_AF-A0A968DJT4-F1
#
_entry.id   AF-A0A968DJT4-F1
#
_cell.length_a   1.000
_cell.length_b   1.000
_cell.length_c   1.000
_cell.angle_alpha   90.00
_cell.angle_beta   90.00
_cell.angle_gamma   90.00
#
_symmetry.space_group_name_H-M   'P 1'
#
loop_
_entity.id
_entity.type
_entity.pdbx_description
1 polymer ?
#
loop_
_entity_poly.entity_id
_entity_poly.type
_entity_poly.pdbx_seq_one_letter_code
_entity_poly.pdbx_strand_id
1 'polypeptide(L)' 'GDIVQFHVAEAVDTLAQMDDTFDLIFLDIIKDSYPDSLPVIKPRLKSGGLLLADNVFYGGRIFDKSDLSSGAKA' A
#
# COMPACT_ATOMS: atom_id res chain seq x y z
N GLY A 1 1.47 12.72 -24.06
CA GLY A 1 0.59 11.63 -23.58
C GLY A 1 0.23 11.91 -22.14
N ASP A 2 -0.91 11.42 -21.69
CA ASP A 2 -1.34 11.59 -20.30
C ASP A 2 -0.35 10.96 -19.34
N ILE A 3 -0.04 11.69 -18.27
CA ILE A 3 0.98 11.32 -17.27
C ILE A 3 0.33 10.56 -16.10
N VAL A 4 -1.01 10.63 -15.97
CA VAL A 4 -1.76 10.08 -14.84
C VAL A 4 -3.06 9.43 -15.30
N GLN A 5 -3.31 8.23 -14.80
CA GLN A 5 -4.61 7.54 -14.88
C GLN A 5 -5.15 7.37 -13.46
N PHE A 6 -6.42 7.72 -13.24
CA PHE A 6 -7.06 7.66 -11.93
C PHE A 6 -8.13 6.57 -11.89
N HIS A 7 -8.17 5.83 -10.77
CA HIS A 7 -9.19 4.83 -10.49
C HIS A 7 -9.92 5.20 -9.21
N VAL A 8 -11.26 5.19 -9.24
CA VAL A 8 -12.12 5.39 -8.06
C VAL A 8 -12.69 4.04 -7.66
N ALA A 9 -11.96 3.32 -6.81
CA ALA A 9 -12.27 1.96 -6.37
C ALA A 9 -11.47 1.61 -5.10
N GLU A 10 -11.69 0.43 -4.54
CA GLU A 10 -10.83 -0.14 -3.50
C GLU A 10 -9.47 -0.51 -4.13
N ALA A 11 -8.37 -0.04 -3.53
CA ALA A 11 -7.06 -0.03 -4.16
C ALA A 11 -6.45 -1.43 -4.29
N VAL A 12 -6.60 -2.28 -3.28
CA VAL A 12 -6.01 -3.63 -3.24
C VAL A 12 -6.73 -4.54 -4.25
N ASP A 13 -8.05 -4.52 -4.27
CA ASP A 13 -8.91 -5.25 -5.21
C ASP A 13 -8.66 -4.80 -6.65
N THR A 14 -8.51 -3.49 -6.87
CA THR A 14 -8.19 -2.96 -8.20
C THR A 14 -6.82 -3.43 -8.67
N LEU A 15 -5.80 -3.36 -7.81
CA LEU A 15 -4.45 -3.82 -8.12
C LEU A 15 -4.40 -5.34 -8.35
N ALA A 16 -5.24 -6.11 -7.64
CA ALA A 16 -5.33 -7.56 -7.83
C ALA A 16 -5.84 -7.93 -9.23
N GLN A 17 -6.75 -7.14 -9.79
CA GLN A 17 -7.38 -7.35 -11.09
C GLN A 17 -6.57 -6.80 -12.28
N MET A 18 -5.56 -5.97 -12.04
CA MET A 18 -4.67 -5.45 -13.09
C MET A 18 -3.73 -6.53 -13.59
N ASP A 19 -3.42 -6.54 -14.89
CA ASP A 19 -2.37 -7.41 -15.45
C ASP A 19 -1.00 -6.70 -15.53
N ASP A 20 -1.00 -5.38 -15.38
CA ASP A 20 0.19 -4.55 -15.46
C ASP A 20 1.20 -4.80 -14.33
N THR A 21 2.44 -4.44 -14.60
CA THR A 21 3.53 -4.46 -13.62
C THR A 21 4.21 -3.10 -13.54
N PHE A 22 4.69 -2.76 -12.36
CA PHE A 22 5.20 -1.45 -12.03
C PHE A 22 6.67 -1.52 -11.63
N ASP A 23 7.43 -0.50 -12.01
CA ASP A 23 8.83 -0.31 -11.57
C ASP A 23 8.88 0.28 -10.14
N LEU A 24 7.85 1.04 -9.76
CA LEU A 24 7.71 1.66 -8.44
C LEU A 24 6.25 1.59 -7.98
N ILE A 25 6.05 1.23 -6.71
CA ILE A 25 4.74 1.29 -6.04
C ILE A 25 4.90 2.15 -4.78
N PHE A 26 4.06 3.17 -4.63
CA PHE A 26 3.94 3.97 -3.41
C PHE A 26 2.70 3.52 -2.64
N LEU A 27 2.91 3.01 -1.42
CA LEU A 27 1.88 2.49 -0.53
C LEU A 27 1.61 3.48 0.59
N ASP A 28 0.49 4.18 0.48
CA ASP A 28 -0.04 5.05 1.53
C ASP A 28 -1.55 4.82 1.69
N ILE A 29 -1.87 3.65 2.24
CA ILE A 29 -3.24 3.24 2.55
C ILE A 29 -3.46 3.15 4.07
N ILE A 30 -4.63 2.67 4.49
CA ILE A 30 -4.90 2.32 5.89
C ILE A 30 -3.84 1.32 6.36
N LYS A 31 -3.13 1.65 7.44
CA LYS A 31 -1.94 0.89 7.87
C LYS A 31 -2.26 -0.57 8.23
N ASP A 32 -3.46 -0.83 8.74
CA ASP A 32 -3.95 -2.20 9.04
C ASP A 32 -4.09 -3.07 7.79
N SER A 33 -4.25 -2.46 6.61
CA SER A 33 -4.36 -3.16 5.33
C SER A 33 -3.01 -3.48 4.69
N TYR A 34 -1.89 -3.03 5.27
CA TYR A 34 -0.56 -3.30 4.72
C TYR A 34 -0.29 -4.80 4.60
N PRO A 35 -0.51 -5.65 5.64
CA PRO A 35 -0.30 -7.08 5.53
C PRO A 35 -1.06 -7.73 4.37
N ASP A 36 -2.32 -7.33 4.16
CA ASP A 36 -3.18 -7.89 3.10
C ASP A 36 -2.82 -7.35 1.70
N SER A 37 -2.26 -6.14 1.63
CA SER A 37 -1.81 -5.55 0.37
C SER A 37 -0.51 -6.17 -0.18
N LEU A 38 0.39 -6.63 0.69
CA LEU A 38 1.72 -7.12 0.27
C LEU A 38 1.66 -8.33 -0.68
N PRO A 39 0.81 -9.36 -0.44
CA PRO A 39 0.62 -10.46 -1.39
C PRO A 39 0.12 -10.03 -2.77
N VAL A 40 -0.66 -8.94 -2.84
CA VAL A 40 -1.18 -8.38 -4.09
C VAL A 40 -0.15 -7.52 -4.80
N ILE A 41 0.62 -6.73 -4.05
CA ILE A 41 1.70 -5.87 -4.57
C ILE A 41 2.82 -6.71 -5.18
N LYS A 42 3.21 -7.80 -4.51
CA LYS A 42 4.36 -8.63 -4.91
C LYS A 42 4.33 -9.09 -6.39
N PRO A 43 3.25 -9.68 -6.93
CA PRO A 43 3.19 -10.06 -8.34
C PRO A 43 3.12 -8.87 -9.30
N ARG A 44 2.73 -7.67 -8.84
CA ARG A 44 2.63 -6.45 -9.64
C ARG A 44 3.92 -5.62 -9.63
N LEU A 45 4.87 -5.93 -8.76
CA LEU A 45 6.17 -5.30 -8.74
C LEU A 45 7.16 -6.09 -9.61
N LYS A 46 7.80 -5.41 -10.55
CA LYS A 46 8.85 -6.01 -11.37
C LYS A 46 10.03 -6.47 -10.52
N SER A 47 10.78 -7.47 -10.98
CA SER A 47 12.06 -7.82 -10.36
C SER A 47 13.00 -6.62 -10.39
N GLY A 48 13.56 -6.25 -9.22
CA GLY A 48 14.37 -5.04 -9.05
C GLY A 48 13.56 -3.74 -8.87
N GLY A 49 12.23 -3.81 -8.90
CA GLY A 49 11.35 -2.66 -8.62
C GLY A 49 11.35 -2.25 -7.14
N LEU A 50 10.83 -1.05 -6.88
CA LEU A 50 10.85 -0.43 -5.55
C LEU A 50 9.44 -0.29 -4.96
N LEU A 51 9.25 -0.82 -3.76
CA LEU A 51 8.10 -0.50 -2.91
C LEU A 51 8.50 0.59 -1.90
N LEU A 52 7.79 1.71 -1.92
CA LEU A 52 7.89 2.78 -0.94
C LEU A 52 6.63 2.78 -0.09
N ALA A 53 6.74 2.61 1.22
CA ALA A 53 5.59 2.54 2.12
C ALA A 53 5.64 3.69 3.14
N ASP A 54 4.62 4.54 3.20
CA ASP A 54 4.63 5.73 4.06
C ASP A 54 4.12 5.44 5.48
N ASN A 55 4.69 6.20 6.44
CA ASN A 55 4.38 6.21 7.88
C ASN A 55 4.37 4.84 8.57
N VAL A 56 5.29 3.95 8.21
CA VAL A 56 5.39 2.60 8.81
C VAL A 56 5.52 2.64 10.33
N PHE A 57 6.19 3.67 10.89
CA PHE A 57 6.30 3.83 12.34
C PHE A 57 5.10 4.49 13.01
N TYR A 58 4.11 4.91 12.21
CA TYR A 58 2.83 5.44 12.67
C TYR A 58 2.93 6.46 13.82
N GLY A 59 3.85 7.43 13.70
CA GLY A 59 4.09 8.44 14.74
C GLY A 59 4.63 7.90 16.06
N GLY A 60 5.26 6.72 16.05
CA GLY A 60 5.76 6.02 17.22
C GLY A 60 4.75 5.06 17.86
N ARG A 61 3.51 5.00 17.36
CA ARG A 61 2.43 4.17 17.93
C ARG A 61 2.75 2.68 17.94
N ILE A 62 3.53 2.18 16.97
CA ILE A 62 3.98 0.78 16.94
C ILE A 62 4.79 0.40 18.18
N PHE A 63 5.44 1.37 18.82
CA PHE A 63 6.25 1.13 20.01
C PHE A 63 5.43 1.19 21.31
N ASP A 64 4.18 1.67 21.26
CA ASP A 64 3.27 1.70 22.40
C ASP A 64 2.48 0.38 22.48
N LYS A 65 2.88 -0.49 23.42
CA LYS A 65 2.22 -1.79 23.64
C LYS A 65 0.80 -1.68 24.19
N SER A 66 0.38 -0.50 24.66
CA SER A 66 -0.97 -0.25 25.17
C SER A 66 -1.93 0.26 24.09
N ASP A 67 -1.43 0.64 22.92
CA ASP A 67 -2.25 1.10 21.81
C ASP A 67 -2.88 -0.08 21.07
N LEU A 68 -4.22 -0.17 21.16
CA LEU A 68 -5.04 -1.17 20.49
C LEU A 68 -5.90 -0.57 19.37
N SER A 69 -5.69 0.70 19.02
CA SER A 69 -6.51 1.39 18.04
C SER A 69 -6.03 1.14 16.61
N SER A 70 -6.99 0.96 15.70
CA SER A 70 -6.72 0.71 14.29
C SER A 70 -5.92 1.82 13.61
N GLY A 71 -5.21 1.45 12.56
CA GLY A 71 -4.49 2.34 11.65
C GLY A 71 -5.38 3.30 10.86
N ALA A 72 -6.71 3.11 10.93
CA ALA A 72 -7.72 3.99 10.36
C ALA A 72 -7.89 5.25 11.21
N LYS A 73 -6.93 6.17 11.14
CA LYS A 73 -7.21 7.58 11.48
C LYS A 73 -7.23 8.37 10.19
N ALA A 74 -8.36 9.06 10.01
CA ALA A 74 -8.65 10.04 8.97
C ALA A 74 -7.59 11.13 8.89
#